data_AF-A0A6G1X2J1-F1
#
_entry.id   AF-A0A6G1X2J1-F1
#
_cell.length_a   1.000
_cell.length_b   1.000
_cell.length_c   1.000
_cell.angle_alpha   90.00
_cell.angle_beta   90.00
_cell.angle_gamma   90.00
#
_symmetry.space_group_name_H-M   'P 1'
#
loop_
_entity.id
_entity.type
_entity.pdbx_description
1 polymer ?
#
loop_
_entity_poly.entity_id
_entity_poly.type
_entity_poly.pdbx_seq_one_letter_code
_entity_poly.pdbx_strand_id
1 'polypeptide(L)'
;MDFLNMKSIAICVALVHTISLPVSIPHVNQFTSFSDTFTYEDDSKQQELTHETINSISQKFMDTLVQKTDEQYRVTNFQSKEELVQEFRDFASLSLAKEYVDLYYKERNNQLYIIPTETPPWLVKDHEYEISESQDGQATVTQVNSSELYGDYIIEMEFRFNEQNGWVLHKVYYN
;
A
#
# COMPACT_ATOMS: atom_id res chain seq x y z
N MET A 1 -20.15 34.11 -24.93
CA MET A 1 -19.51 32.82 -24.60
C MET A 1 -19.61 32.00 -25.86
N ASP A 2 -18.63 32.21 -26.72
CA ASP A 2 -18.68 31.89 -28.14
C ASP A 2 -18.32 30.43 -28.40
N PHE A 3 -19.23 29.74 -29.08
CA PHE A 3 -18.98 28.50 -29.79
C PHE A 3 -18.87 28.83 -31.28
N LEU A 4 -17.65 28.83 -31.83
CA LEU A 4 -17.40 28.72 -33.29
C LEU A 4 -16.01 28.08 -33.45
N ASN A 5 -15.88 26.84 -33.93
CA ASN A 5 -15.99 26.41 -35.33
C ASN A 5 -14.85 26.95 -36.22
N MET A 6 -13.95 26.08 -36.70
CA MET A 6 -13.79 25.76 -38.14
C MET A 6 -12.40 25.21 -38.54
N LYS A 7 -12.48 24.12 -39.32
CA LYS A 7 -11.78 23.82 -40.59
C LYS A 7 -10.36 23.23 -40.56
N SER A 8 -10.33 21.93 -40.87
CA SER A 8 -9.55 21.22 -41.90
C SER A 8 -8.40 21.95 -42.59
N ILE A 9 -7.29 21.23 -42.84
CA ILE A 9 -6.72 20.98 -44.19
C ILE A 9 -5.61 19.92 -44.07
N ALA A 10 -5.71 18.89 -44.94
CA ALA A 10 -4.74 17.83 -45.16
C ALA A 10 -3.51 18.31 -45.97
N ILE A 11 -2.46 17.48 -46.11
CA ILE A 11 -1.84 17.04 -47.40
C ILE A 11 -0.34 16.65 -47.30
N CYS A 12 -0.10 15.41 -47.76
CA CYS A 12 0.99 14.86 -48.59
C CYS A 12 2.45 14.70 -48.11
N VAL A 13 2.80 13.41 -47.99
CA VAL A 13 3.93 12.68 -48.59
C VAL A 13 4.68 13.43 -49.72
N ALA A 14 6.02 13.46 -49.65
CA ALA A 14 6.89 13.20 -50.81
C ALA A 14 8.35 12.99 -50.40
N LEU A 15 8.94 11.95 -50.98
CA LEU A 15 10.34 11.52 -50.91
C LEU A 15 11.00 12.01 -52.20
N VAL A 16 12.14 12.72 -52.15
CA VAL A 16 12.98 13.01 -53.33
C VAL A 16 14.46 13.15 -52.94
N HIS A 17 15.30 12.45 -53.71
CA HIS A 17 16.75 12.45 -53.63
C HIS A 17 17.40 13.58 -54.47
N THR A 18 18.68 13.86 -54.17
CA THR A 18 19.82 14.23 -55.07
C THR A 18 20.41 15.67 -55.13
N ILE A 19 21.70 15.74 -54.73
CA ILE A 19 22.91 16.29 -55.39
C ILE A 19 23.31 17.81 -55.32
N SER A 20 24.61 17.99 -54.95
CA SER A 20 25.65 19.02 -55.28
C SER A 20 25.79 20.39 -54.58
N LEU A 21 27.06 20.64 -54.19
CA LEU A 21 27.76 21.79 -53.56
C LEU A 21 27.95 23.02 -54.51
N PRO A 22 28.67 24.15 -54.19
CA PRO A 22 29.37 24.60 -52.94
C PRO A 22 29.25 26.12 -52.52
N VAL A 23 29.57 26.38 -51.24
CA VAL A 23 30.43 27.45 -50.63
C VAL A 23 30.03 28.96 -50.54
N SER A 24 30.13 29.42 -49.27
CA SER A 24 30.50 30.74 -48.69
C SER A 24 29.53 31.94 -48.66
N ILE A 25 29.27 32.43 -47.44
CA ILE A 25 29.27 33.84 -46.95
C ILE A 25 29.08 33.80 -45.39
N PRO A 26 29.57 34.80 -44.61
CA PRO A 26 30.26 34.58 -43.33
C PRO A 26 29.43 34.72 -42.04
N HIS A 27 30.06 34.23 -40.98
CA HIS A 27 29.83 34.32 -39.53
C HIS A 27 29.06 35.55 -39.00
N VAL A 28 27.84 35.33 -38.47
CA VAL A 28 27.24 36.08 -37.35
C VAL A 28 26.43 35.10 -36.47
N ASN A 29 26.49 35.34 -35.16
CA ASN A 29 26.23 34.44 -34.04
C ASN A 29 24.84 33.81 -33.90
N GLN A 30 24.87 32.50 -33.64
CA GLN A 30 24.09 31.71 -32.68
C GLN A 30 22.58 32.02 -32.57
N PHE A 31 21.83 31.38 -33.46
CA PHE A 31 20.45 31.00 -33.25
C PHE A 31 20.42 29.95 -32.12
N THR A 32 20.04 30.36 -30.91
CA THR A 32 19.83 29.46 -29.77
C THR A 32 18.71 28.48 -30.13
N SER A 33 19.08 27.21 -30.32
CA SER A 33 18.14 26.10 -30.43
C SER A 33 17.29 26.02 -29.16
N PHE A 34 15.99 26.19 -29.32
CA PHE A 34 14.99 25.71 -28.37
C PHE A 34 15.04 24.18 -28.38
N SER A 35 15.88 23.61 -27.52
CA SER A 35 15.67 22.26 -27.01
C SER A 35 14.80 22.37 -25.78
N ASP A 36 13.49 22.41 -25.99
CA ASP A 36 12.55 22.01 -24.94
C ASP A 36 12.72 20.51 -24.75
N THR A 37 13.70 20.16 -23.92
CA THR A 37 13.75 18.85 -23.28
C THR A 37 12.59 18.86 -22.30
N PHE A 38 11.43 18.37 -22.74
CA PHE A 38 10.37 17.96 -21.84
C PHE A 38 10.93 16.83 -20.99
N THR A 39 11.51 17.23 -19.87
CA THR A 39 11.78 16.38 -18.73
C THR A 39 10.42 16.11 -18.12
N TYR A 40 9.88 14.92 -18.41
CA TYR A 40 8.79 14.39 -17.62
C TYR A 40 9.37 14.09 -16.25
N GLU A 41 9.17 15.02 -15.30
CA GLU A 41 9.27 14.71 -13.89
C GLU A 41 8.20 13.66 -13.60
N ASP A 42 8.64 12.41 -13.50
CA ASP A 42 7.88 11.33 -12.91
C ASP A 42 7.75 11.64 -11.41
N ASP A 43 6.71 12.39 -11.06
CA ASP A 43 6.39 12.84 -9.71
C ASP A 43 5.63 11.77 -8.91
N SER A 44 5.89 10.48 -9.18
CA SER A 44 5.34 9.36 -8.42
C SER A 44 6.30 8.93 -7.31
N LYS A 45 6.64 9.86 -6.39
CA LYS A 45 7.35 9.50 -5.16
C LYS A 45 6.39 8.72 -4.25
N GLN A 46 6.36 7.41 -4.44
CA GLN A 46 5.61 6.51 -3.57
C GLN A 46 6.14 6.65 -2.14
N GLN A 47 5.23 6.79 -1.17
CA GLN A 47 5.61 7.01 0.22
C GLN A 47 6.29 5.77 0.79
N GLU A 48 7.52 5.90 1.29
CA GLU A 48 8.29 4.84 1.96
C GLU A 48 7.55 4.31 3.21
N LEU A 49 7.68 3.01 3.51
CA LEU A 49 7.09 2.40 4.70
C LEU A 49 7.97 2.67 5.92
N THR A 50 7.54 3.58 6.78
CA THR A 50 8.32 3.98 7.96
C THR A 50 8.11 3.07 9.17
N HIS A 51 9.05 3.08 10.11
CA HIS A 51 8.93 2.38 11.39
C HIS A 51 7.70 2.79 12.20
N GLU A 52 7.39 4.10 12.21
CA GLU A 52 6.20 4.62 12.87
C GLU A 52 4.91 4.08 12.24
N THR A 53 4.87 4.01 10.91
CA THR A 53 3.72 3.45 10.16
C THR A 53 3.51 1.98 10.49
N ILE A 54 4.57 1.17 10.46
CA ILE A 54 4.51 -0.27 10.78
C ILE A 54 3.96 -0.48 12.20
N ASN A 55 4.53 0.21 13.19
CA ASN A 55 4.09 0.11 14.58
C ASN A 55 2.66 0.58 14.78
N SER A 56 2.26 1.68 14.12
CA SER A 56 0.90 2.21 14.20
C SER A 56 -0.13 1.23 13.64
N ILE A 57 0.12 0.67 12.45
CA ILE A 57 -0.78 -0.32 11.83
C ILE A 57 -0.81 -1.60 12.66
N SER A 58 0.35 -2.10 13.08
CA SER A 58 0.49 -3.29 13.92
C SER A 58 -0.29 -3.16 15.24
N GLN A 59 -0.15 -2.03 15.93
CA GLN A 59 -0.87 -1.75 17.17
C GLN A 59 -2.38 -1.65 16.93
N LYS A 60 -2.81 -0.89 15.91
CA LYS A 60 -4.24 -0.79 15.55
C LYS A 60 -4.84 -2.15 15.24
N PHE A 61 -4.11 -3.01 14.55
CA PHE A 61 -4.56 -4.36 14.25
C PHE A 61 -4.86 -5.15 15.53
N MET A 62 -3.94 -5.15 16.49
CA MET A 62 -4.13 -5.85 17.76
C MET A 62 -5.20 -5.20 18.65
N ASP A 63 -5.25 -3.88 18.71
CA ASP A 63 -6.27 -3.13 19.49
C ASP A 63 -7.69 -3.38 18.94
N THR A 64 -7.83 -3.49 17.62
CA THR A 64 -9.11 -3.84 16.98
C THR A 64 -9.39 -5.34 17.08
N LEU A 65 -8.38 -6.21 17.06
CA LEU A 65 -8.60 -7.65 17.21
C LEU A 65 -9.02 -8.02 18.63
N VAL A 66 -8.48 -7.36 19.66
CA VAL A 66 -8.73 -7.70 21.07
C VAL A 66 -9.93 -6.91 21.60
N GLN A 67 -11.10 -7.55 21.64
CA GLN A 67 -12.33 -6.92 22.07
C GLN A 67 -12.63 -7.09 23.55
N LYS A 68 -13.26 -6.06 24.13
CA LYS A 68 -13.86 -6.16 25.47
C LYS A 68 -15.06 -7.11 25.42
N THR A 69 -15.18 -7.91 26.47
CA THR A 69 -16.28 -8.87 26.63
C THR A 69 -16.91 -8.81 28.01
N ASP A 70 -18.12 -9.33 28.13
CA ASP A 70 -18.74 -9.63 29.42
C ASP A 70 -18.27 -10.98 29.99
N GLU A 71 -18.83 -11.36 31.14
CA GLU A 71 -18.50 -12.61 31.84
C GLU A 71 -18.81 -13.88 31.03
N GLN A 72 -19.60 -13.78 29.95
CA GLN A 72 -19.94 -14.88 29.06
C GLN A 72 -19.20 -14.80 27.72
N TYR A 73 -18.11 -14.02 27.65
CA TYR A 73 -17.29 -13.83 26.45
C TYR A 73 -18.02 -13.16 25.28
N ARG A 74 -19.16 -12.52 25.52
CA ARG A 74 -19.88 -11.78 24.48
C ARG A 74 -19.21 -10.43 24.25
N VAL A 75 -18.97 -10.10 22.99
CA VAL A 75 -18.38 -8.82 22.59
C VAL A 75 -19.37 -7.68 22.85
N THR A 76 -18.89 -6.60 23.46
CA THR A 76 -19.75 -5.48 23.86
C THR A 76 -19.95 -4.44 22.75
N ASN A 77 -19.00 -4.36 21.82
CA ASN A 77 -18.92 -3.27 20.84
C ASN A 77 -19.45 -3.65 19.45
N PHE A 78 -19.60 -4.95 19.18
CA PHE A 78 -19.95 -5.50 17.86
C PHE A 78 -20.92 -6.65 18.01
N GLN A 79 -21.82 -6.80 17.04
CA GLN A 79 -22.84 -7.85 17.02
C GLN A 79 -22.50 -8.99 16.06
N SER A 80 -21.67 -8.73 15.04
CA SER A 80 -21.29 -9.71 14.04
C SER A 80 -19.80 -9.64 13.67
N LYS A 81 -19.29 -10.73 13.09
CA LYS A 81 -17.96 -10.86 12.52
C LYS A 81 -17.78 -9.87 11.38
N GLU A 82 -18.78 -9.73 10.51
CA GLU A 82 -18.72 -8.77 9.39
C GLU A 82 -18.54 -7.35 9.90
N GLU A 83 -19.28 -6.95 10.94
CA GLU A 83 -19.14 -5.63 11.57
C GLU A 83 -17.72 -5.42 12.08
N LEU A 84 -17.18 -6.38 12.86
CA LEU A 84 -15.81 -6.33 13.36
C LEU A 84 -14.77 -6.30 12.23
N VAL A 85 -14.96 -7.09 11.16
CA VAL A 85 -14.05 -7.12 9.99
C VAL A 85 -14.00 -5.76 9.30
N GLN A 86 -15.12 -5.03 9.23
CA GLN A 86 -15.14 -3.70 8.59
C GLN A 86 -14.28 -2.67 9.32
N GLU A 87 -14.07 -2.81 10.63
CA GLU A 87 -13.24 -1.88 11.42
C GLU A 87 -11.75 -1.90 10.99
N PHE A 88 -11.31 -2.94 10.29
CA PHE A 88 -9.94 -3.06 9.82
C PHE A 88 -9.67 -2.33 8.51
N ARG A 89 -10.71 -1.93 7.76
CA ARG A 89 -10.62 -1.55 6.34
C ARG A 89 -9.63 -0.42 6.03
N ASP A 90 -9.38 0.46 7.00
CA ASP A 90 -8.55 1.65 6.84
C ASP A 90 -7.06 1.33 7.06
N PHE A 91 -6.70 0.18 7.62
CA PHE A 91 -5.31 -0.15 7.96
C PHE A 91 -4.91 -1.61 7.68
N ALA A 92 -5.84 -2.49 7.31
CA ALA A 92 -5.55 -3.86 6.92
C ALA A 92 -6.50 -4.36 5.83
N SER A 93 -6.09 -5.41 5.11
CA SER A 93 -6.94 -6.06 4.13
C SER A 93 -8.11 -6.77 4.83
N LEU A 94 -9.31 -6.66 4.25
CA LEU A 94 -10.49 -7.35 4.80
C LEU A 94 -10.34 -8.87 4.78
N SER A 95 -9.56 -9.41 3.85
CA SER A 95 -9.23 -10.85 3.81
C SER A 95 -8.42 -11.28 5.02
N LEU A 96 -7.39 -10.51 5.39
CA LEU A 96 -6.59 -10.77 6.58
C LEU A 96 -7.42 -10.59 7.85
N ALA A 97 -8.17 -9.50 7.95
CA ALA A 97 -9.07 -9.26 9.07
C ALA A 97 -10.06 -10.42 9.26
N LYS A 98 -10.65 -10.90 8.16
CA LYS A 98 -11.58 -12.04 8.20
C LYS A 98 -10.91 -13.32 8.70
N GLU A 99 -9.68 -13.61 8.30
CA GLU A 99 -8.94 -14.79 8.78
C GLU A 99 -8.80 -14.78 10.30
N TYR A 100 -8.37 -13.65 10.88
CA TYR A 100 -8.22 -13.51 12.32
C TYR A 100 -9.57 -13.48 13.04
N VAL A 101 -10.54 -12.73 12.53
CA VAL A 101 -11.89 -12.68 13.13
C VAL A 101 -12.54 -14.07 13.10
N ASP A 102 -12.31 -14.86 12.05
CA ASP A 102 -12.84 -16.23 12.00
C ASP A 102 -12.19 -17.17 12.99
N LEU A 103 -10.89 -17.01 13.26
CA LEU A 103 -10.14 -17.81 14.22
C LEU A 103 -10.50 -17.48 15.67
N TYR A 104 -10.66 -16.19 15.99
CA TYR A 104 -10.83 -15.73 17.37
C TYR A 104 -12.27 -15.52 17.80
N TYR A 105 -13.22 -15.50 16.85
CA TYR A 105 -14.62 -15.21 17.16
C TYR A 105 -15.57 -16.26 16.62
N LYS A 106 -16.71 -16.38 17.30
CA LYS A 106 -17.86 -17.19 16.87
C LYS A 106 -19.14 -16.38 17.00
N GLU A 107 -20.05 -16.60 16.06
CA GLU A 107 -21.38 -16.02 16.12
C GLU A 107 -22.39 -17.06 16.56
N ARG A 108 -23.28 -16.68 17.48
CA ARG A 108 -24.42 -17.50 17.91
C ARG A 108 -25.57 -16.58 18.28
N ASN A 109 -26.79 -16.92 17.85
CA ASN A 109 -27.99 -16.15 18.20
C ASN A 109 -27.86 -14.64 17.92
N ASN A 110 -27.27 -14.27 16.77
CA ASN A 110 -27.03 -12.86 16.37
C ASN A 110 -26.17 -12.08 17.39
N GLN A 111 -25.28 -12.77 18.10
CA GLN A 111 -24.30 -12.16 19.01
C GLN A 111 -22.91 -12.69 18.67
N LEU A 112 -21.93 -11.80 18.80
CA LEU A 112 -20.51 -12.11 18.62
C LEU A 112 -19.88 -12.50 19.96
N TYR A 113 -19.13 -13.60 19.96
CA TYR A 113 -18.41 -14.07 21.13
C TYR A 113 -16.95 -14.30 20.79
N ILE A 114 -16.07 -13.93 21.72
CA ILE A 114 -14.66 -14.32 21.62
C ILE A 114 -14.53 -15.82 21.97
N ILE A 115 -13.64 -16.51 21.29
CA ILE A 115 -13.18 -17.85 21.65
C ILE A 115 -12.05 -17.65 22.66
N PRO A 116 -12.15 -18.20 23.89
CA PRO A 116 -11.09 -18.04 24.89
C PRO A 116 -9.84 -18.80 24.46
N THR A 117 -8.90 -18.09 23.85
CA THR A 117 -7.61 -18.59 23.38
C THR A 117 -6.58 -17.48 23.57
N GLU A 118 -5.30 -17.85 23.54
CA GLU A 118 -4.21 -16.89 23.51
C GLU A 118 -4.24 -16.06 22.23
N THR A 119 -3.73 -14.83 22.28
CA THR A 119 -3.57 -13.95 21.10
C THR A 119 -2.63 -14.58 20.06
N PRO A 120 -2.56 -14.05 18.83
CA PRO A 120 -1.53 -14.51 17.90
C PRO A 120 -0.12 -14.11 18.39
N PRO A 121 0.93 -14.89 18.11
CA PRO A 121 2.30 -14.36 18.16
C PRO A 121 2.37 -13.14 17.24
N TRP A 122 3.06 -12.07 17.67
CA TRP A 122 2.98 -10.78 16.98
C TRP A 122 4.31 -10.05 16.91
N LEU A 123 4.33 -8.90 16.23
CA LEU A 123 5.47 -8.00 16.16
C LEU A 123 5.73 -7.39 17.55
N VAL A 124 6.98 -7.42 17.98
CA VAL A 124 7.45 -6.82 19.23
C VAL A 124 8.01 -5.44 18.90
N LYS A 125 7.31 -4.40 19.40
CA LYS A 125 7.53 -2.99 19.02
C LYS A 125 8.97 -2.52 19.19
N ASP A 126 9.62 -2.93 20.27
CA ASP A 126 10.96 -2.46 20.64
C ASP A 126 12.09 -3.36 20.09
N HIS A 127 11.76 -4.34 19.26
CA HIS A 127 12.73 -5.19 18.58
C HIS A 127 13.00 -4.70 17.17
N GLU A 128 14.24 -4.84 16.72
CA GLU A 128 14.61 -4.56 15.33
C GLU A 128 13.92 -5.54 14.36
N TYR A 129 13.70 -5.09 13.13
CA TYR A 129 13.16 -5.90 12.04
C TYR A 129 13.73 -5.42 10.71
N GLU A 130 13.70 -6.31 9.73
CA GLU A 130 14.14 -6.01 8.37
C GLU A 130 12.95 -5.56 7.52
N ILE A 131 13.17 -4.55 6.65
CA ILE A 131 12.18 -4.09 5.67
C ILE A 131 12.74 -4.36 4.28
N SER A 132 11.98 -5.05 3.44
CA SER A 132 12.26 -5.24 2.02
C SER A 132 11.15 -4.61 1.19
N GLU A 133 11.41 -3.46 0.57
CA GLU A 133 10.46 -2.78 -0.31
C GLU A 133 10.64 -3.19 -1.78
N SER A 134 9.53 -3.25 -2.52
CA SER A 134 9.51 -3.38 -3.97
C SER A 134 9.02 -2.08 -4.62
N GLN A 135 9.39 -1.87 -5.88
CA GLN A 135 9.00 -0.67 -6.65
C GLN A 135 7.48 -0.56 -6.92
N ASP A 136 6.70 -1.60 -6.60
CA ASP A 136 5.28 -1.69 -6.90
C ASP A 136 4.39 -1.32 -5.70
N GLY A 137 4.92 -0.62 -4.70
CA GLY A 137 4.17 -0.28 -3.49
C GLY A 137 3.89 -1.46 -2.58
N GLN A 138 4.81 -2.41 -2.53
CA GLN A 138 4.74 -3.53 -1.62
C GLN A 138 5.98 -3.52 -0.74
N ALA A 139 5.81 -3.89 0.51
CA ALA A 139 6.90 -4.00 1.45
C ALA A 139 6.69 -5.22 2.34
N THR A 140 7.77 -5.91 2.66
CA THR A 140 7.74 -7.03 3.59
C THR A 140 8.55 -6.66 4.82
N VAL A 141 7.94 -6.83 5.99
CA VAL A 141 8.58 -6.65 7.30
C VAL A 141 8.81 -8.02 7.91
N THR A 142 10.06 -8.35 8.24
CA THR A 142 10.43 -9.63 8.83
C THR A 142 11.07 -9.41 10.20
N GLN A 143 10.52 -10.05 11.23
CA GLN A 143 11.04 -9.97 12.60
C GLN A 143 11.21 -11.36 13.19
N VAL A 144 12.42 -11.64 13.71
CA VAL A 144 12.72 -12.83 14.50
C VAL A 144 12.46 -12.52 15.96
N ASN A 145 11.64 -13.32 16.61
CA ASN A 145 11.24 -13.14 18.00
C ASN A 145 11.38 -14.44 18.79
N SER A 146 11.39 -14.29 20.11
CA SER A 146 11.29 -15.40 21.05
C SER A 146 10.40 -14.98 22.21
N SER A 147 9.54 -15.88 22.69
CA SER A 147 8.70 -15.65 23.86
C SER A 147 8.47 -16.95 24.63
N GLU A 148 8.13 -16.84 25.92
CA GLU A 148 7.82 -18.03 26.72
C GLU A 148 6.62 -18.80 26.19
N LEU A 149 5.63 -18.10 25.60
CA LEU A 149 4.37 -18.69 25.16
C LEU A 149 4.49 -19.37 23.78
N TYR A 150 5.23 -18.76 22.85
CA TYR A 150 5.30 -19.23 21.46
C TYR A 150 6.66 -19.85 21.10
N GLY A 151 7.66 -19.80 21.99
CA GLY A 151 9.04 -20.15 21.66
C GLY A 151 9.63 -19.17 20.65
N ASP A 152 10.58 -19.65 19.86
CA ASP A 152 11.16 -18.90 18.75
C ASP A 152 10.20 -18.88 17.56
N TYR A 153 9.98 -17.71 16.97
CA TYR A 153 9.12 -17.55 15.79
C TYR A 153 9.62 -16.44 14.88
N ILE A 154 9.36 -16.58 13.59
CA ILE A 154 9.58 -15.51 12.62
C ILE A 154 8.21 -15.03 12.14
N ILE A 155 7.96 -13.73 12.31
CA ILE A 155 6.77 -13.08 11.76
C ILE A 155 7.16 -12.32 10.49
N GLU A 156 6.41 -12.55 9.43
CA GLU A 156 6.53 -11.82 8.17
C GLU A 156 5.21 -11.10 7.88
N MET A 157 5.27 -9.79 7.67
CA MET A 157 4.11 -8.94 7.40
C MET A 157 4.26 -8.30 6.01
N GLU A 158 3.34 -8.62 5.11
CA GLU A 158 3.25 -7.95 3.80
C GLU A 158 2.38 -6.70 3.94
N PHE A 159 2.91 -5.55 3.52
CA PHE A 159 2.21 -4.28 3.41
C PHE A 159 1.99 -3.91 1.95
N ARG A 160 0.90 -3.22 1.66
CA ARG A 160 0.61 -2.65 0.34
C ARG A 160 0.21 -1.19 0.45
N PHE A 161 0.71 -0.37 -0.46
CA PHE A 161 0.32 1.02 -0.55
C PHE A 161 -1.04 1.13 -1.26
N ASN A 162 -1.96 1.88 -0.65
CA ASN A 162 -3.26 2.22 -1.18
C ASN A 162 -3.39 3.74 -1.23
N GLU A 163 -3.76 4.32 -2.38
CA GLU A 163 -3.81 5.78 -2.54
C GLU A 163 -4.81 6.48 -1.60
N GLN A 164 -5.85 5.78 -1.14
CA GLN A 164 -6.88 6.33 -0.25
C GLN A 164 -6.47 6.21 1.23
N ASN A 165 -5.88 5.08 1.61
CA ASN A 165 -5.62 4.72 3.02
C ASN A 165 -4.14 4.77 3.41
N GLY A 166 -3.24 5.02 2.45
CA GLY A 166 -1.80 4.86 2.63
C GLY A 166 -1.41 3.38 2.71
N TRP A 167 -0.38 3.07 3.49
CA TRP A 167 0.02 1.69 3.72
C TRP A 167 -1.03 0.92 4.52
N VAL A 168 -1.35 -0.30 4.08
CA VAL A 168 -2.23 -1.24 4.78
C VAL A 168 -1.54 -2.59 4.95
N LEU A 169 -1.80 -3.26 6.08
CA LEU A 169 -1.33 -4.63 6.33
C LEU A 169 -2.12 -5.61 5.45
N HIS A 170 -1.44 -6.26 4.52
CA HIS A 170 -2.06 -7.14 3.54
C HIS A 170 -2.14 -8.58 4.02
N LYS A 171 -1.04 -9.14 4.53
CA LYS A 171 -0.93 -10.53 5.00
C LYS A 171 0.08 -10.66 6.14
N VAL A 172 -0.07 -11.74 6.91
CA VAL A 172 0.87 -12.13 7.97
C VAL A 172 1.16 -13.61 7.82
N TYR A 173 2.45 -13.98 7.90
CA TYR A 173 2.89 -15.37 7.93
C TYR A 173 3.74 -15.63 9.17
N TYR A 174 3.74 -16.89 9.58
CA TYR A 174 4.52 -17.43 10.68
C TYR A 174 5.41 -18.55 10.13
N ASN A 175 6.72 -18.43 10.35
CA ASN A 175 7.72 -19.43 9.94
C ASN A 175 8.51 -19.97 11.14
#